data_AF-A0A962W3Z4-F1
#
_entry.id   AF-A0A962W3Z4-F1
#
_cell.length_a   1.000
_cell.length_b   1.000
_cell.length_c   1.000
_cell.angle_alpha   90.00
_cell.angle_beta   90.00
_cell.angle_gamma   90.00
#
_symmetry.space_group_name_H-M   'P 1'
#
loop_
_entity.id
_entity.type
_entity.pdbx_description
1 polymer ?
#
loop_
_entity_poly.entity_id
_entity_poly.type
_entity_poly.pdbx_seq_one_letter_code
_entity_poly.pdbx_strand_id
1 'polypeptide(L)'
;LSEQALRRCMPDRPEFPDPLTGALAAARELLDDWLARTLDLPRRPEALAAARAALLGGAVPDWPAVLFAPPDAARDVSDALRAMMADPTPVSAPGAMPAQRIELFSLLDPLRHWRRGVSSPSEKTPS
;
A
#
# COMPACT_ATOMS: atom_id res chain seq x y z
N LEU A 1 29.94 7.05 2.66
CA LEU A 1 28.62 7.17 3.32
C LEU A 1 28.74 6.51 4.68
N SER A 2 28.65 7.27 5.78
CA SER A 2 28.80 6.73 7.15
C SER A 2 27.46 6.20 7.68
N GLU A 3 27.52 5.16 8.50
CA GLU A 3 26.37 4.56 9.22
C GLU A 3 25.53 5.60 9.99
N GLN A 4 26.17 6.65 10.50
CA GLN A 4 25.50 7.79 11.15
C GLN A 4 24.59 8.59 10.21
N ALA A 5 24.86 8.61 8.91
CA ALA A 5 23.99 9.26 7.93
C ALA A 5 22.72 8.43 7.66
N LEU A 6 22.84 7.10 7.69
CA LEU A 6 21.70 6.19 7.53
C LEU A 6 20.77 6.25 8.74
N ARG A 7 21.33 6.30 9.96
CA ARG A 7 20.53 6.42 11.19
C ARG A 7 19.76 7.74 11.29
N ARG A 8 20.26 8.82 10.69
CA ARG A 8 19.56 10.12 10.63
C ARG A 8 18.46 10.19 9.56
N CYS A 9 18.49 9.30 8.56
CA CYS A 9 17.47 9.22 7.50
C CYS A 9 16.32 8.27 7.83
N MET A 10 16.43 7.48 8.90
CA MET A 10 15.31 6.70 9.42
C MET A 10 14.54 7.60 10.40
N PRO A 11 13.25 7.87 10.17
CA PRO A 11 12.45 8.56 11.17
C PRO A 11 12.43 7.73 12.44
N ASP A 12 12.52 8.39 13.60
CA ASP A 12 12.23 7.78 14.90
C ASP A 12 10.88 7.07 14.77
N ARG A 13 10.93 5.74 14.75
CA ARG A 13 9.73 4.91 14.71
C ARG A 13 9.03 5.15 16.03
N PRO A 14 7.81 5.71 16.07
CA PRO A 14 7.10 5.81 17.34
C PRO A 14 6.96 4.40 17.89
N GLU A 15 7.42 4.19 19.12
CA GLU A 15 7.48 2.89 19.80
C GLU A 15 6.08 2.28 20.02
N PHE A 16 5.02 3.03 19.67
CA PHE A 16 3.65 2.58 19.65
C PHE A 16 3.07 2.76 18.25
N PRO A 17 2.54 1.69 17.62
CA PRO A 17 1.73 1.86 16.42
C PRO A 17 0.59 2.82 16.77
N ASP A 18 0.33 3.76 15.87
CA ASP A 18 -0.82 4.65 15.97
C ASP A 18 -2.08 3.81 16.30
N PRO A 19 -2.86 4.17 17.34
CA PRO A 19 -4.01 3.38 17.79
C PRO A 19 -5.00 3.06 16.67
N LEU A 20 -5.16 3.97 15.71
CA LEU A 20 -5.99 3.74 14.53
C LEU A 20 -5.41 2.63 13.64
N THR A 21 -4.09 2.67 13.39
CA THR A 21 -3.40 1.59 12.66
C THR A 21 -3.59 0.23 13.35
N GLY A 22 -3.52 0.18 14.68
CA GLY A 22 -3.80 -1.03 15.45
C GLY A 22 -5.25 -1.51 15.33
N ALA A 23 -6.22 -0.59 15.42
CA ALA A 23 -7.64 -0.90 15.27
C ALA A 23 -7.98 -1.41 13.87
N LEU A 24 -7.39 -0.82 12.82
CA LEU A 24 -7.57 -1.26 11.43
C LEU A 24 -6.98 -2.64 11.20
N ALA A 25 -5.82 -2.95 11.79
CA ALA A 25 -5.23 -4.28 11.72
C ALA A 25 -6.14 -5.33 12.39
N ALA A 26 -6.66 -5.03 13.58
CA ALA A 26 -7.59 -5.91 14.29
C ALA A 26 -8.90 -6.12 13.51
N ALA A 27 -9.47 -5.05 12.95
CA ALA A 27 -10.68 -5.13 12.12
C ALA A 27 -10.46 -5.97 10.86
N ARG A 28 -9.27 -5.85 10.23
CA ARG A 28 -8.90 -6.70 9.10
C ARG A 28 -8.83 -8.17 9.49
N GLU A 29 -8.21 -8.51 10.62
CA GLU A 29 -8.15 -9.90 11.07
C GLU A 29 -9.55 -10.46 11.32
N LEU A 30 -10.43 -9.72 12.00
CA LEU A 30 -11.83 -10.12 12.18
C LEU A 30 -12.57 -10.34 10.85
N LEU A 31 -12.29 -9.53 9.85
CA LEU A 31 -12.85 -9.68 8.51
C LEU A 31 -12.29 -10.93 7.80
N ASP A 32 -10.98 -11.14 7.88
CA ASP A 32 -10.31 -12.30 7.28
C ASP A 32 -10.79 -13.62 7.95
N ASP A 33 -11.02 -13.61 9.27
CA ASP A 33 -11.63 -14.71 10.05
C ASP A 33 -13.05 -15.06 9.57
N TRP A 34 -13.85 -14.02 9.31
CA TRP A 34 -15.20 -14.19 8.81
C TRP A 34 -15.18 -14.72 7.37
N LEU A 35 -14.35 -14.16 6.49
CA LEU A 35 -14.21 -14.62 5.10
C LEU A 35 -13.72 -16.07 5.02
N ALA A 36 -12.73 -16.44 5.83
CA ALA A 36 -12.22 -17.81 5.87
C ALA A 36 -13.33 -18.82 6.22
N ARG A 37 -14.19 -18.49 7.19
CA ARG A 37 -15.31 -19.35 7.61
C ARG A 37 -16.45 -19.36 6.60
N THR A 38 -16.85 -18.19 6.09
CA THR A 38 -17.99 -18.05 5.17
C THR A 38 -17.71 -18.71 3.81
N LEU A 39 -16.46 -18.68 3.35
CA LEU A 39 -16.09 -19.19 2.03
C LEU A 39 -15.37 -20.55 2.08
N ASP A 40 -15.13 -21.09 3.27
CA ASP A 40 -14.31 -22.28 3.52
C ASP A 40 -12.92 -22.17 2.87
N LEU A 41 -12.28 -21.01 3.05
CA LEU A 41 -10.97 -20.71 2.46
C LEU A 41 -9.82 -21.05 3.42
N PRO A 42 -8.68 -21.53 2.89
CA PRO A 42 -7.47 -21.64 3.68
C PRO A 42 -7.01 -20.25 4.12
N ARG A 43 -6.43 -20.15 5.32
CA ARG A 43 -5.78 -18.94 5.88
C ARG A 43 -4.47 -18.59 5.14
N ARG A 44 -4.54 -18.45 3.82
CA ARG A 44 -3.44 -18.03 2.96
C ARG A 44 -3.65 -16.57 2.56
N PRO A 45 -2.62 -15.71 2.61
CA PRO A 45 -2.75 -14.28 2.31
C PRO A 45 -3.36 -14.01 0.93
N GLU A 46 -3.04 -14.83 -0.07
CA GLU A 46 -3.47 -14.67 -1.45
C GLU A 46 -4.97 -14.97 -1.61
N ALA A 47 -5.44 -16.07 -0.99
CA ALA A 47 -6.84 -16.47 -1.03
C ALA A 47 -7.74 -15.43 -0.35
N LEU A 48 -7.31 -14.91 0.81
CA LEU A 48 -8.03 -13.88 1.55
C LEU A 48 -7.97 -12.51 0.84
N ALA A 49 -6.90 -12.21 0.11
CA ALA A 49 -6.80 -10.98 -0.68
C ALA A 49 -7.85 -10.95 -1.80
N ALA A 50 -8.04 -12.06 -2.53
CA ALA A 50 -9.07 -12.15 -3.56
C ALA A 50 -10.49 -12.02 -2.98
N ALA A 51 -10.76 -12.68 -1.86
CA ALA A 51 -12.04 -12.59 -1.16
C ALA A 51 -12.33 -11.15 -0.67
N ARG A 52 -11.34 -10.47 -0.09
CA ARG A 52 -11.45 -9.05 0.30
C ARG A 52 -11.68 -8.15 -0.91
N ALA A 53 -10.98 -8.39 -2.02
CA ALA A 53 -11.18 -7.61 -3.24
C ALA A 53 -12.61 -7.76 -3.79
N ALA A 54 -13.18 -8.97 -3.78
CA ALA A 54 -14.56 -9.20 -4.17
C ALA A 54 -15.55 -8.48 -3.23
N LEU A 55 -15.35 -8.60 -1.91
CA LEU A 55 -16.20 -7.96 -0.90
C LEU A 55 -16.18 -6.43 -1.01
N LEU A 56 -15.00 -5.83 -1.03
CA LEU A 56 -14.81 -4.39 -1.09
C LEU A 56 -15.07 -3.81 -2.49
N GLY A 57 -14.97 -4.65 -3.53
CA GLY A 57 -15.34 -4.32 -4.90
C GLY A 57 -16.84 -4.24 -5.15
N GLY A 58 -17.67 -4.52 -4.13
CA GLY A 58 -19.12 -4.35 -4.19
C GLY A 58 -19.88 -5.58 -4.67
N ALA A 59 -19.29 -6.78 -4.61
CA ALA A 59 -19.99 -8.03 -4.93
C ALA A 59 -21.29 -8.20 -4.11
N VAL A 60 -21.30 -7.66 -2.88
CA VAL A 60 -22.44 -7.71 -1.98
C VAL A 60 -22.63 -6.33 -1.34
N PRO A 61 -23.62 -5.52 -1.73
CA PRO A 61 -23.76 -4.14 -1.23
C PRO A 61 -24.05 -4.06 0.27
N ASP A 62 -24.80 -5.00 0.84
CA ASP A 62 -25.20 -5.00 2.26
C ASP A 62 -24.41 -5.99 3.13
N TRP A 63 -23.17 -6.31 2.72
CA TRP A 63 -22.32 -7.24 3.46
C TRP A 63 -22.06 -6.86 4.93
N PRO A 64 -22.00 -5.57 5.34
CA PRO A 64 -21.79 -5.25 6.75
C PRO A 64 -22.95 -5.72 7.63
N ALA A 65 -24.19 -5.68 7.12
CA ALA A 65 -25.34 -6.17 7.86
C ALA A 65 -25.28 -7.69 8.05
N VAL A 66 -24.81 -8.41 7.02
CA VAL A 66 -24.67 -9.87 7.05
C VAL A 66 -23.55 -10.32 8.01
N LEU A 67 -22.48 -9.54 8.16
CA LEU A 67 -21.40 -9.86 9.10
C LEU A 67 -21.89 -9.94 10.56
N PHE A 68 -22.92 -9.17 10.91
CA PHE A 68 -23.53 -9.16 12.23
C PHE A 68 -24.84 -9.97 12.32
N ALA A 69 -25.26 -10.60 11.22
CA ALA A 69 -26.48 -11.39 11.14
C ALA A 69 -26.24 -12.86 11.58
N PRO A 70 -27.33 -13.62 11.83
CA PRO A 70 -27.25 -15.07 12.01
C PRO A 70 -26.60 -15.77 10.80
N PRO A 71 -25.96 -16.93 10.99
CA PRO A 71 -25.14 -17.59 9.96
C PRO A 71 -25.92 -17.98 8.69
N ASP A 72 -27.25 -18.14 8.78
CA ASP A 72 -28.08 -18.47 7.62
C ASP A 72 -28.09 -17.36 6.57
N ALA A 73 -27.93 -16.09 6.97
CA ALA A 73 -27.83 -14.95 6.07
C ALA A 73 -26.51 -14.89 5.30
N ALA A 74 -25.47 -15.60 5.76
CA ALA A 74 -24.14 -15.59 5.15
C ALA A 74 -24.07 -16.46 3.87
N ARG A 75 -25.06 -17.33 3.64
CA ARG A 75 -25.04 -18.28 2.52
C ARG A 75 -25.16 -17.58 1.17
N ASP A 76 -26.12 -16.68 1.00
CA ASP A 76 -26.30 -15.90 -0.23
C ASP A 76 -25.07 -15.04 -0.56
N VAL A 77 -24.44 -14.49 0.49
CA VAL A 77 -23.20 -13.72 0.40
C VAL A 77 -22.02 -14.59 -0.03
N SER A 78 -21.94 -15.82 0.48
CA SER A 78 -20.87 -16.75 0.13
C SER A 78 -20.90 -17.12 -1.36
N ASP A 79 -22.08 -17.32 -1.93
CA ASP A 79 -22.24 -17.66 -3.34
C ASP A 79 -21.94 -16.45 -4.25
N ALA A 80 -22.40 -15.26 -3.89
CA ALA A 80 -22.10 -14.03 -4.60
C ALA A 80 -20.59 -13.71 -4.62
N LEU A 81 -19.92 -13.84 -3.47
CA LEU A 81 -18.47 -13.65 -3.37
C LEU A 81 -17.69 -14.69 -4.20
N ARG A 82 -18.12 -15.95 -4.16
CA ARG A 82 -17.48 -17.02 -4.94
C ARG A 82 -17.62 -16.80 -6.45
N ALA A 83 -18.76 -16.29 -6.90
CA ALA A 83 -18.98 -15.92 -8.31
C ALA A 83 -18.03 -14.80 -8.77
N MET A 84 -17.81 -13.79 -7.93
CA MET A 84 -16.92 -12.66 -8.25
C MET A 84 -15.43 -13.01 -8.17
N MET A 85 -15.03 -13.88 -7.22
CA MET A 85 -13.65 -14.38 -7.13
C MET A 85 -13.23 -15.22 -8.35
N ALA A 86 -14.20 -15.74 -9.11
CA ALA A 86 -13.93 -16.56 -10.29
C ALA A 86 -13.50 -15.74 -11.52
N ASP A 87 -13.62 -14.40 -11.48
CA ASP A 87 -13.17 -13.55 -12.58
C ASP A 87 -11.62 -13.56 -12.60
N PRO A 88 -10.99 -14.12 -13.66
CA PRO A 88 -9.54 -14.18 -13.70
C PRO A 88 -8.97 -12.77 -13.77
N THR A 89 -8.08 -12.45 -12.83
CA THR A 89 -7.23 -11.27 -12.92
C THR A 89 -6.65 -11.22 -14.33
N PRO A 90 -6.91 -10.17 -15.13
CA PRO A 90 -6.38 -10.10 -16.48
C PRO A 90 -4.87 -10.28 -16.41
N VAL A 91 -4.33 -11.13 -17.28
CA VAL A 91 -2.88 -11.37 -17.36
C VAL A 91 -2.19 -10.02 -17.39
N SER A 92 -1.24 -9.80 -16.46
CA SER A 92 -0.42 -8.61 -16.45
C SER A 92 0.20 -8.44 -17.83
N ALA A 93 -0.36 -7.51 -18.61
CA ALA A 93 0.19 -7.06 -19.86
C ALA A 93 1.03 -5.83 -19.54
N PRO A 94 2.34 -5.96 -19.28
CA PRO A 94 3.20 -4.79 -19.25
C PRO A 94 2.99 -4.08 -20.57
N GLY A 95 2.40 -2.87 -20.51
CA GLY A 95 2.16 -2.10 -21.72
C GLY A 95 3.45 -2.01 -22.50
N ALA A 96 3.38 -2.14 -23.82
CA ALA A 96 4.50 -1.93 -24.72
C ALA A 96 4.88 -0.43 -24.73
N MET A 97 5.29 0.07 -23.57
CA MET A 97 5.74 1.43 -23.38
C MET A 97 7.23 1.41 -23.68
N PRO A 98 7.71 2.19 -24.67
CA PRO A 98 9.14 2.25 -24.95
C PRO A 98 9.87 2.73 -23.69
N ALA A 99 10.92 2.01 -23.30
CA ALA A 99 11.76 2.39 -22.17
C ALA A 99 12.45 3.72 -22.51
N GLN A 100 11.92 4.83 -21.99
CA GLN A 100 12.60 6.12 -22.07
C GLN A 100 13.72 6.15 -21.03
N ARG A 101 14.95 6.34 -21.50
CA ARG A 101 16.08 6.62 -20.61
C ARG A 101 15.90 8.03 -20.04
N ILE A 102 15.74 8.11 -18.72
CA ILE A 102 15.78 9.38 -18.00
C ILE A 102 17.27 9.77 -17.89
N GLU A 103 17.73 10.68 -18.75
CA GLU A 103 19.06 11.28 -18.65
C GLU A 103 19.08 12.29 -17.49
N LEU A 104 19.27 11.76 -16.27
CA LEU A 104 19.29 12.53 -15.02
C LEU A 104 20.37 13.64 -15.04
N PHE A 105 21.44 13.49 -15.81
CA PHE A 105 22.57 14.41 -15.80
C PHE A 105 22.25 15.78 -16.42
N SER A 106 21.38 15.83 -17.43
CA SER A 106 20.98 17.10 -18.07
C SER A 106 20.07 17.96 -17.17
N LEU A 107 19.32 17.32 -16.25
CA LEU A 107 18.47 18.02 -15.27
C LEU A 107 19.25 18.61 -14.09
N LEU A 108 20.48 18.16 -13.87
CA LEU A 108 21.33 18.61 -12.76
C LEU A 108 22.28 19.75 -13.14
N ASP A 109 22.49 20.01 -14.43
CA ASP A 109 23.35 21.11 -14.88
C ASP A 109 22.85 22.50 -14.45
N PRO A 110 21.53 22.80 -14.50
CA PRO A 110 21.01 24.04 -13.91
C PRO A 110 21.32 24.14 -12.41
N LEU A 111 21.19 23.05 -11.65
CA LEU A 111 21.47 23.04 -10.20
C LEU A 111 22.95 23.22 -9.89
N ARG A 112 23.85 22.74 -10.75
CA ARG A 112 25.31 22.94 -10.62
C ARG A 112 25.73 24.38 -10.90
N HIS A 113 25.01 25.11 -11.75
CA HIS A 113 25.26 26.53 -11.98
C HIS A 113 24.94 27.36 -10.73
N TRP A 114 23.82 27.08 -10.06
CA TRP A 114 23.43 27.74 -8.81
C TRP A 114 24.43 27.51 -7.67
N ARG A 115 25.08 26.35 -7.62
CA ARG A 115 26.10 26.05 -6.59
C ARG A 115 27.42 26.81 -6.79
N ARG A 116 27.73 27.27 -8.00
CA ARG A 116 28.95 28.04 -8.30
C ARG A 116 28.79 29.55 -8.13
N GLY A 117 27.56 30.07 -8.11
CA GLY A 117 27.28 31.49 -7.86
C GLY A 117 27.40 31.93 -6.39
N VAL A 118 27.51 30.99 -5.44
CA VAL A 118 27.51 31.25 -3.99
C VAL A 118 28.93 31.12 -3.38
N SER A 119 29.98 31.43 -4.15
CA SER A 119 31.34 31.48 -3.60
C SER A 119 32.04 32.78 -3.94
N SER A 120 32.11 33.62 -2.90
CA SER A 120 32.87 34.86 -2.69
C SER A 120 32.14 36.17 -3.01
N PRO A 121 32.12 37.09 -2.04
CA PRO A 121 33.29 37.97 -1.94
C PRO A 121 33.90 38.07 -0.52
N SER A 122 35.25 38.10 -0.52
CA SER A 122 36.07 39.10 0.18
C SER A 122 35.93 39.27 1.70
N GLU A 123 36.88 38.71 2.45
CA GLU A 123 37.37 39.34 3.69
C GLU A 123 38.78 39.91 3.42
N LYS A 124 38.82 41.22 3.17
CA LYS A 124 39.99 42.08 3.37
C LYS A 124 39.74 42.79 4.69
N THR A 125 40.50 42.44 5.73
CA THR A 125 40.46 43.14 7.02
C THR A 125 41.68 44.04 7.12
N PRO A 126 41.54 45.37 7.30
CA PRO A 126 42.64 46.24 7.68
C PRO A 126 42.67 46.40 9.20
N SER A 127 43.86 46.25 9.79
CA SER A 127 44.44 47.12 10.83
C SER A 127 45.80 46.57 11.27
#